data_AF-A0A2N6IP98-F1
#
_entry.id   AF-A0A2N6IP98-F1
#
_cell.length_a   1.000
_cell.length_b   1.000
_cell.length_c   1.000
_cell.angle_alpha   90.00
_cell.angle_beta   90.00
_cell.angle_gamma   90.00
#
_symmetry.space_group_name_H-M   'P 1'
#
loop_
_entity.id
_entity.type
_entity.pdbx_description
1 polymer ?
#
loop_
_entity_poly.entity_id
_entity_poly.type
_entity_poly.pdbx_seq_one_letter_code
_entity_poly.pdbx_strand_id
1 'polypeptide(L)'
;MVLHSHTDGPNALADNGPNAIVDMAQYLARLPRDSLPRSIMLLLSSGHLAGDVGIEQFIDHHNDDGLTQRIRAMLTIEHLGALEWLPDSNGY
;
A
#
# COMPACT_ATOMS: atom_id res chain seq x y z
N MET A 1 10.40 -3.17 5.42
CA MET A 1 9.60 -3.06 4.19
C MET A 1 8.23 -2.54 4.59
N VAL A 2 7.59 -1.72 3.77
CA VAL A 2 6.21 -1.27 3.96
C VAL A 2 5.34 -1.94 2.90
N LEU A 3 4.23 -2.52 3.32
CA LEU A 3 3.13 -2.92 2.44
C LEU A 3 2.05 -1.85 2.54
N HIS A 4 1.70 -1.24 1.41
CA HIS A 4 0.84 -0.08 1.36
C HIS A 4 -0.28 -0.19 0.34
N SER A 5 -1.43 0.38 0.67
CA SER A 5 -2.53 0.68 -0.24
C SER A 5 -3.34 1.83 0.34
N HIS A 6 -3.97 2.62 -0.52
CA HIS A 6 -5.06 3.50 -0.09
C HIS A 6 -6.34 2.68 0.20
N THR A 7 -7.31 3.34 0.84
CA THR A 7 -8.63 2.78 1.25
C THR A 7 -9.81 3.65 0.80
N ASP A 8 -9.57 4.60 -0.09
CA ASP A 8 -10.55 5.58 -0.58
C ASP A 8 -10.74 5.54 -2.11
N GLY A 9 -10.45 4.41 -2.75
CA GLY A 9 -10.65 4.26 -4.20
C GLY A 9 -12.13 4.40 -4.61
N PRO A 10 -12.43 4.93 -5.82
CA PRO A 10 -13.80 5.21 -6.26
C PRO A 10 -14.65 3.96 -6.54
N ASN A 11 -14.03 2.78 -6.61
CA ASN A 11 -14.70 1.51 -6.85
C ASN A 11 -13.87 0.33 -6.32
N ALA A 12 -14.47 -0.86 -6.34
CA ALA A 12 -13.86 -2.07 -5.81
C ALA A 12 -12.56 -2.49 -6.53
N LEU A 13 -12.34 -2.11 -7.80
CA LEU A 13 -11.09 -2.41 -8.49
C LEU A 13 -9.97 -1.47 -8.04
N ALA A 14 -10.28 -0.18 -7.94
CA ALA A 14 -9.33 0.83 -7.47
C ALA A 14 -8.91 0.57 -6.01
N ASP A 15 -9.85 0.12 -5.17
CA ASP A 15 -9.66 -0.03 -3.73
C ASP A 15 -9.43 -1.48 -3.25
N ASN A 16 -8.97 -2.39 -4.12
CA ASN A 16 -8.76 -3.80 -3.72
C ASN A 16 -7.39 -4.10 -3.12
N GLY A 17 -6.45 -3.17 -3.14
CA GLY A 17 -5.13 -3.32 -2.55
C GLY A 17 -5.11 -3.75 -1.07
N PRO A 18 -5.99 -3.21 -0.19
CA PRO A 18 -6.04 -3.62 1.21
C PRO A 18 -6.40 -5.10 1.39
N ASN A 19 -7.24 -5.67 0.50
CA ASN A 19 -7.58 -7.09 0.55
C ASN A 19 -6.35 -7.97 0.32
N ALA A 20 -5.51 -7.60 -0.64
CA ALA A 20 -4.24 -8.30 -0.90
C ALA A 20 -3.29 -8.19 0.29
N ILE A 21 -3.20 -7.01 0.92
CA ILE A 21 -2.37 -6.80 2.10
C ILE A 21 -2.86 -7.63 3.29
N VAL A 22 -4.17 -7.75 3.49
CA VAL A 22 -4.76 -8.60 4.53
C VAL A 22 -4.40 -10.08 4.30
N ASP A 23 -4.46 -10.57 3.06
CA ASP A 23 -4.04 -11.93 2.72
C ASP A 23 -2.53 -12.15 2.97
N MET A 24 -1.69 -11.21 2.51
CA MET A 24 -0.25 -11.21 2.78
C MET A 24 0.04 -11.19 4.28
N ALA A 25 -0.67 -10.38 5.06
CA ALA A 25 -0.52 -10.30 6.51
C ALA A 25 -0.88 -11.62 7.20
N GLN A 26 -1.95 -12.29 6.75
CA GLN A 26 -2.32 -13.62 7.25
C GLN A 26 -1.24 -14.66 6.97
N TYR A 27 -0.61 -14.63 5.78
CA TYR A 27 0.51 -15.50 5.46
C TYR A 27 1.72 -15.19 6.35
N LEU A 28 2.13 -13.92 6.43
CA LEU A 28 3.30 -13.48 7.20
C LEU A 28 3.15 -13.78 8.70
N ALA A 29 1.94 -13.68 9.25
CA ALA A 29 1.65 -13.96 10.66
C ALA A 29 1.84 -15.44 11.04
N ARG A 30 1.85 -16.36 10.07
CA ARG A 30 2.08 -17.80 10.30
C ARG A 30 3.57 -18.17 10.29
N LEU A 31 4.43 -17.27 9.84
CA LEU A 31 5.86 -17.52 9.76
C LEU A 31 6.53 -17.37 11.14
N PRO A 32 7.57 -18.16 11.46
CA PRO A 32 8.38 -17.92 12.65
C PRO A 32 8.98 -16.51 12.61
N ARG A 33 8.96 -15.78 13.73
CA ARG A 33 9.48 -14.40 13.79
C ARG A 33 10.91 -14.27 13.24
N ASP A 34 11.76 -15.23 13.56
CA ASP A 34 13.17 -15.23 13.14
C ASP A 34 13.36 -15.50 11.64
N SER A 35 12.31 -15.91 10.92
CA SER A 35 12.34 -16.05 9.46
C SER A 35 12.15 -14.72 8.71
N LEU A 36 11.74 -13.66 9.42
CA LEU A 36 11.59 -12.31 8.86
C LEU A 36 12.84 -11.49 9.22
N PRO A 37 13.80 -11.29 8.29
CA PRO A 37 15.07 -10.63 8.59
C PRO A 37 14.93 -9.12 8.90
N ARG A 38 13.74 -8.55 8.65
CA ARG A 38 13.37 -7.15 8.92
C ARG A 38 11.88 -7.08 9.27
N SER A 39 11.51 -6.09 10.07
CA SER A 39 10.10 -5.78 10.30
C SER A 39 9.38 -5.38 9.00
N ILE A 40 8.12 -5.80 8.93
CA ILE A 40 7.17 -5.42 7.89
C ILE A 40 6.13 -4.51 8.54
N MET A 41 5.95 -3.32 7.97
CA MET A 41 4.91 -2.37 8.39
C MET A 41 3.75 -2.48 7.39
N LEU A 42 2.54 -2.60 7.90
CA LEU A 42 1.32 -2.48 7.09
C LEU A 42 0.84 -1.02 7.23
N LEU A 43 0.77 -0.30 6.12
CA LEU A 43 0.33 1.09 6.07
C LEU A 43 -0.90 1.18 5.17
N LEU A 44 -2.08 1.34 5.76
CA LEU A 44 -3.32 1.57 5.03
C LEU A 44 -3.70 3.03 5.21
N SER A 45 -3.63 3.80 4.13
CA SER A 45 -3.89 5.24 4.14
C SER A 45 -5.25 5.56 3.53
N SER A 46 -5.73 6.79 3.74
CA SER A 46 -6.92 7.33 3.10
C SER A 46 -6.63 8.76 2.66
N GLY A 47 -7.45 9.33 1.79
CA GLY A 47 -7.25 10.66 1.23
C GLY A 47 -6.28 10.67 0.05
N HIS A 48 -6.02 9.53 -0.60
CA HIS A 48 -5.29 9.47 -1.87
C HIS A 48 -5.99 10.33 -2.93
N LEU A 49 -7.33 10.22 -3.01
CA LEU A 49 -8.13 11.05 -3.94
C LEU A 49 -8.25 12.52 -3.51
N ALA A 50 -7.80 12.85 -2.30
CA ALA A 50 -7.75 14.21 -1.78
C ALA A 50 -6.35 14.84 -1.92
N GLY A 51 -5.48 14.27 -2.74
CA GLY A 51 -4.10 14.72 -2.93
C GLY A 51 -3.15 14.13 -1.89
N ASP A 52 -3.23 12.82 -1.66
CA ASP A 52 -2.30 12.06 -0.80
C ASP A 52 -2.23 12.49 0.67
N VAL A 53 -3.24 13.21 1.17
CA VAL A 53 -3.21 13.86 2.50
C VAL A 53 -2.92 12.90 3.65
N GLY A 54 -3.36 11.63 3.57
CA GLY A 54 -3.07 10.64 4.61
C GLY A 54 -1.61 10.19 4.65
N ILE A 55 -0.95 10.08 3.49
CA ILE A 55 0.48 9.75 3.41
C ILE A 55 1.34 10.97 3.78
N GLU A 56 0.96 12.16 3.34
CA GLU A 56 1.64 13.40 3.75
C GLU A 56 1.62 13.55 5.27
N GLN A 57 0.45 13.39 5.90
CA GLN A 57 0.32 13.43 7.36
C GLN A 57 1.18 12.37 8.07
N PHE A 58 1.27 11.16 7.51
CA PHE A 58 2.14 10.11 8.06
C PHE A 58 3.63 10.51 7.99
N ILE A 59 4.08 11.05 6.86
CA ILE A 59 5.47 11.50 6.70
C ILE A 59 5.77 12.65 7.65
N ASP A 60 4.90 13.66 7.72
CA ASP A 60 5.04 14.81 8.60
C ASP A 60 5.11 14.40 10.07
N HIS A 61 4.24 13.48 10.49
CA HIS A 61 4.23 12.97 11.86
C HIS A 61 5.53 12.23 12.23
N HIS A 62 6.16 11.57 11.25
CA HIS A 62 7.36 10.75 11.44
C HIS A 62 8.64 11.40 10.86
N ASN A 63 8.64 12.72 10.66
CA ASN A 63 9.78 13.41 10.07
C ASN A 63 11.02 13.40 11.01
N ASP A 64 10.78 13.44 12.33
CA ASP A 64 11.83 13.62 13.34
C ASP A 64 12.04 12.42 14.28
N ASP A 65 11.31 11.31 14.11
CA ASP A 65 11.37 10.14 15.00
C ASP A 65 12.23 8.98 14.45
N GLY A 66 12.85 9.19 13.29
CA GLY A 66 13.71 8.21 12.65
C GLY A 66 12.97 7.07 11.94
N LEU A 67 11.63 7.05 11.93
CA LEU A 67 10.85 5.94 11.36
C LEU A 67 10.97 5.88 9.85
N THR A 68 10.80 7.02 9.16
CA THR A 68 10.88 7.09 7.69
C THR A 68 12.27 6.67 7.18
N GLN A 69 13.34 7.01 7.89
CA GLN A 69 14.72 6.66 7.55
C GLN A 69 15.03 5.16 7.72
N ARG A 70 14.20 4.41 8.48
CA ARG A 70 14.31 2.94 8.61
C ARG A 70 13.61 2.20 7.47
N ILE A 71 12.74 2.85 6.71
CA ILE A 71 12.02 2.25 5.58
C ILE A 71 13.00 2.05 4.42
N ARG A 72 13.22 0.79 4.03
CA ARG A 72 14.11 0.43 2.91
C ARG A 72 13.42 0.27 1.57
N ALA A 73 12.12 -0.02 1.61
CA ALA A 73 11.27 -0.22 0.45
C ALA A 73 9.81 -0.11 0.88
N MET A 74 8.99 0.41 -0.02
CA MET A 74 7.54 0.47 0.09
C MET A 74 6.96 -0.17 -1.18
N LEU A 75 6.12 -1.19 -0.99
CA LEU A 75 5.37 -1.83 -2.05
C LEU A 75 3.92 -1.36 -1.93
N THR A 76 3.50 -0.53 -2.87
CA THR A 76 2.11 -0.09 -3.00
C THR A 76 1.38 -1.06 -3.94
N ILE A 77 0.20 -1.53 -3.53
CA ILE A 77 -0.63 -2.45 -4.31
C ILE A 77 -1.97 -1.78 -4.57
N GLU A 78 -2.28 -1.55 -5.83
CA GLU A 78 -3.54 -0.95 -6.28
C GLU A 78 -3.95 -1.59 -7.61
N HIS A 79 -5.25 -1.55 -7.94
CA HIS A 79 -5.79 -2.07 -9.20
C HIS A 79 -5.44 -3.55 -9.45
N LEU A 80 -5.41 -4.36 -8.38
CA LEU A 80 -4.96 -5.74 -8.45
C LEU A 80 -5.89 -6.56 -9.36
N GLY A 81 -5.30 -7.26 -10.34
CA GLY A 81 -6.07 -8.05 -11.30
C GLY A 81 -6.75 -7.24 -12.40
N ALA A 82 -6.48 -5.93 -12.50
CA ALA A 82 -6.86 -5.16 -13.67
C ALA A 82 -6.20 -5.75 -14.92
N LEU A 83 -6.97 -5.86 -16.00
CA LEU A 83 -6.44 -6.15 -17.32
C LEU A 83 -5.89 -4.86 -17.93
N GLU A 84 -5.01 -5.02 -18.93
CA GLU A 84 -4.49 -3.89 -19.67
C GLU A 84 -5.62 -3.07 -20.30
N TRP A 85 -5.50 -1.74 -20.16
CA TRP A 85 -6.34 -0.81 -20.90
C TRP A 85 -5.68 -0.58 -22.27
N LEU A 86 -6.20 -1.25 -23.29
CA LEU A 86 -5.71 -1.13 -24.67
C LEU A 86 -6.48 -0.03 -25.42
N PRO A 87 -5.81 0.78 -26.25
CA PRO A 87 -6.50 1.72 -27.11
C PRO A 87 -7.32 0.97 -28.17
N ASP A 88 -8.50 1.51 -28.49
CA ASP A 88 -9.32 1.06 -29.60
C ASP A 88 -9.43 2.14 -30.69
N SER A 89 -10.31 1.94 -31.67
CA SER A 89 -10.52 2.89 -32.79
C SER A 89 -11.01 4.28 -32.35
N ASN A 90 -11.48 4.43 -31.11
CA ASN A 90 -11.94 5.67 -30.50
C ASN A 90 -10.90 6.29 -29.55
N GLY A 91 -9.71 5.68 -29.44
CA GLY A 91 -8.65 6.14 -28.55
C GLY A 91 -8.55 5.30 -27.28
N TYR A 92 -8.10 5.93 -26.20
CA TYR A 92 -8.13 5.36 -24.85
C TYR A 92 -9.39 5.80 -24.12
#